data_AF-A0A948CG72-F1
#
_entry.id   AF-A0A948CG72-F1
#
_cell.length_a   1.000
_cell.length_b   1.000
_cell.length_c   1.000
_cell.angle_alpha   90.00
_cell.angle_beta   90.00
_cell.angle_gamma   90.00
#
_symmetry.space_group_name_H-M   'P 1'
#
loop_
_entity.id
_entity.type
_entity.pdbx_description
1 polymer ?
#
loop_
_entity_poly.entity_id
_entity_poly.type
_entity_poly.pdbx_seq_one_letter_code
_entity_poly.pdbx_strand_id
1 'polypeptide(L)' 'VEQKHCQHPSCDIPGAFCHVHHTTPWADGGHTNTTDAVLLCPFHHHQAHATGQTYPIRT' A
#
# COMPACT_ATOMS: atom_id res chain seq x y z
N VAL A 1 5.09 13.24 -2.21
CA VAL A 1 5.76 13.20 -0.89
C VAL A 1 6.15 11.75 -0.64
N GLU A 2 7.35 11.48 -0.14
CA GLU A 2 7.78 10.11 0.16
C GLU A 2 7.05 9.56 1.39
N GLN A 3 6.58 8.31 1.29
CA GLN A 3 5.88 7.64 2.39
C GLN A 3 6.88 7.09 3.40
N LYS A 4 6.84 7.62 4.62
CA LYS A 4 7.81 7.29 5.67
C LYS A 4 7.53 5.97 6.38
N HIS A 5 6.28 5.51 6.35
CA HIS A 5 5.83 4.29 7.03
C HIS A 5 4.77 3.56 6.21
N CYS A 6 4.48 2.33 6.63
CA CYS A 6 3.31 1.56 6.20
C CYS A 6 2.03 2.41 6.27
N GLN A 7 1.23 2.37 5.21
CA GLN A 7 0.02 3.18 5.08
C GLN A 7 -1.19 2.59 5.82
N HIS A 8 -1.09 1.38 6.39
CA HIS A 8 -2.15 0.84 7.24
C HIS A 8 -2.32 1.66 8.54
N PRO A 9 -3.52 2.19 8.90
CA PRO A 9 -3.83 3.14 9.99
C PRO A 9 -3.12 2.97 11.35
N SER A 10 -2.83 1.74 11.73
CA SER A 10 -2.22 1.38 13.02
C SER A 10 -0.78 0.85 12.92
N CYS A 11 -0.08 1.08 11.79
CA CYS A 11 1.23 0.52 11.53
C CYS A 11 2.29 1.61 11.29
N ASP A 12 3.38 1.56 12.05
CA ASP A 12 4.52 2.50 11.97
C ASP A 12 5.80 1.83 11.43
N ILE A 13 5.69 0.69 10.75
CA ILE A 13 6.85 0.04 10.12
C ILE A 13 7.46 1.02 9.09
N PRO A 14 8.77 1.30 9.14
CA PRO A 14 9.42 2.21 8.21
C PRO A 14 9.19 1.84 6.75
N GLY A 15 9.03 2.85 5.89
CA GLY A 15 8.81 2.69 4.45
C GLY A 15 9.91 1.88 3.76
N ALA A 16 11.14 1.93 4.29
CA ALA A 16 12.27 1.12 3.85
C ALA A 16 12.05 -0.41 3.97
N PHE A 17 11.12 -0.84 4.82
CA PHE A 17 10.73 -2.26 4.97
C PHE A 17 9.39 -2.57 4.32
N CYS A 18 8.83 -1.65 3.54
CA CYS A 18 7.54 -1.79 2.91
C CYS A 18 7.67 -2.14 1.42
N HIS A 19 6.61 -2.71 0.87
CA HIS A 19 6.44 -2.94 -0.55
C HIS A 19 5.43 -1.96 -1.13
N VAL A 20 5.63 -1.60 -2.39
CA VAL A 20 4.67 -0.83 -3.17
C VAL A 20 3.44 -1.71 -3.44
N HIS A 21 2.27 -1.16 -3.19
CA HIS A 21 0.97 -1.79 -3.39
C HIS A 21 0.07 -0.88 -4.22
N HIS A 22 -0.59 -1.42 -5.24
CA HIS A 22 -1.55 -0.67 -6.04
C HIS A 22 -2.81 -0.37 -5.23
N THR A 23 -3.29 0.87 -5.26
CA THR A 23 -4.55 1.24 -4.58
C THR A 23 -5.77 0.67 -5.29
N THR A 24 -5.70 0.55 -6.62
CA THR A 24 -6.65 -0.19 -7.45
C THR A 24 -5.99 -1.49 -7.86
N PRO A 25 -6.60 -2.67 -7.66
CA PRO A 25 -6.01 -3.93 -8.06
C PRO A 25 -5.59 -3.92 -9.54
N TRP A 26 -4.41 -4.48 -9.83
CA TRP A 26 -3.93 -4.58 -11.21
C TRP A 26 -4.92 -5.33 -12.12
N ALA A 27 -5.56 -6.38 -11.59
CA ALA A 27 -6.57 -7.16 -12.30
C ALA A 27 -7.81 -6.33 -12.69
N ASP A 28 -8.08 -5.24 -11.97
CA ASP A 28 -9.20 -4.32 -12.22
C ASP A 28 -8.77 -3.10 -13.06
N GLY A 29 -7.56 -3.15 -13.65
CA GLY A 29 -7.03 -2.07 -14.49
C GLY A 29 -6.23 -1.00 -13.73
N GLY A 30 -5.79 -1.29 -12.50
CA GLY A 30 -4.93 -0.38 -11.74
C GLY A 30 -3.63 -0.03 -12.46
N HIS A 31 -3.25 1.26 -12.45
CA HIS A 31 -2.03 1.72 -13.09
C HIS A 31 -0.80 1.48 -12.22
N THR A 32 0.33 1.16 -12.85
CA THR A 32 1.64 1.15 -12.18
C THR A 32 2.25 2.55 -12.23
N ASN A 33 1.87 3.39 -11.27
CA ASN A 33 2.46 4.72 -11.09
C ASN A 33 2.52 5.07 -9.60
N THR A 34 3.22 6.15 -9.25
CA THR A 34 3.40 6.56 -7.85
C THR A 34 2.21 7.31 -7.25
N THR A 35 1.24 7.71 -8.08
CA THR A 35 0.00 8.38 -7.66
C THR A 35 -1.02 7.36 -7.14
N ASP A 36 -1.08 6.18 -7.76
CA ASP A 36 -2.03 5.10 -7.52
C ASP A 36 -1.39 3.95 -6.71
N ALA A 37 -0.37 4.28 -5.90
CA ALA A 37 0.34 3.31 -5.10
C ALA A 37 0.67 3.77 -3.68
N VAL A 38 0.67 2.82 -2.75
CA VAL A 38 0.96 3.01 -1.33
C VAL A 38 2.07 2.08 -0.88
N LEU A 39 2.71 2.40 0.25
CA LEU A 39 3.65 1.48 0.91
C LEU A 39 2.92 0.66 1.98
N LEU A 40 3.05 -0.66 1.94
CA LEU A 40 2.56 -1.56 2.98
C LEU A 40 3.69 -2.48 3.47
N CYS A 41 3.78 -2.70 4.78
CA CYS A 41 4.71 -3.70 5.32
C CYS A 41 4.30 -5.12 4.86
N PRO A 42 5.19 -6.13 4.95
CA PRO A 42 4.89 -7.46 4.45
C PRO A 42 3.59 -8.04 4.99
N PHE A 43 3.29 -7.85 6.28
CA PHE A 43 2.04 -8.31 6.88
C PHE A 43 0.80 -7.67 6.24
N HIS A 44 0.73 -6.33 6.21
CA HIS A 44 -0.44 -5.63 5.67
C HIS A 44 -0.54 -5.75 4.15
N HIS A 45 0.57 -5.95 3.43
CA HIS A 45 0.56 -6.20 1.99
C HIS A 45 -0.15 -7.52 1.66
N HIS A 46 0.18 -8.62 2.38
CA HIS A 46 -0.52 -9.89 2.20
C HIS A 46 -1.98 -9.80 2.65
N GLN A 47 -2.24 -9.09 3.76
CA GLN A 47 -3.60 -8.87 4.22
C GLN A 47 -4.46 -8.13 3.18
N ALA A 48 -3.91 -7.13 2.50
CA ALA A 48 -4.59 -6.39 1.43
C ALA A 48 -5.03 -7.34 0.30
N HIS A 49 -4.10 -8.16 -0.19
CA HIS A 49 -4.39 -9.16 -1.23
C HIS A 49 -5.42 -10.21 -0.78
N ALA A 50 -5.35 -10.64 0.48
CA ALA A 50 -6.27 -11.65 1.01
C ALA A 50 -7.71 -11.15 1.20
N THR A 51 -7.89 -9.85 1.45
CA THR A 51 -9.19 -9.25 1.81
C THR A 51 -9.79 -8.38 0.72
N GLY A 52 -9.04 -8.11 -0.36
CA GLY A 52 -9.44 -7.16 -1.40
C GLY A 52 -9.52 -5.71 -0.89
N GLN A 53 -8.91 -5.42 0.26
CA GLN A 53 -8.90 -4.08 0.84
C GLN A 53 -8.03 -3.15 0.01
N THR A 54 -8.59 -2.03 -0.40
CA THR A 54 -7.85 -0.92 -0.99
C THR A 54 -7.41 0.04 0.11
N TYR A 55 -6.17 0.51 0.05
CA TYR A 55 -5.62 1.44 1.04
C TYR A 55 -5.40 2.79 0.37
N PRO A 56 -6.10 3.87 0.78
CA PRO A 56 -5.75 5.20 0.32
C PRO A 56 -4.40 5.63 0.90
N ILE A 57 -3.73 6.54 0.21
CA ILE A 57 -2.57 7.26 0.77
C ILE A 57 -3.04 7.98 2.03
N ARG A 58 -2.41 7.70 3.17
CA ARG A 58 -2.60 8.51 4.39
C ARG A 58 -2.17 9.94 4.10
N THR A 59 -2.96 10.88 4.59
CA THR A 59 -2.65 12.32 4.54
C THR A 59 -1.57 12.69 5.55
#